data_AF-A0A843FTX1-F1
#
_entry.id   AF-A0A843FTX1-F1
#
_cell.length_a   1.000
_cell.length_b   1.000
_cell.length_c   1.000
_cell.angle_alpha   90.00
_cell.angle_beta   90.00
_cell.angle_gamma   90.00
#
_symmetry.space_group_name_H-M   'P 1'
#
loop_
_entity.id
_entity.type
_entity.pdbx_description
1 polymer ?
#
loop_
_entity_poly.entity_id
_entity_poly.type
_entity_poly.pdbx_seq_one_letter_code
_entity_poly.pdbx_strand_id
1 'polypeptide(L)'
;MNLPLFLIIIIALIIIFLILYNGLRILLSVEKEKGMVNYEFKVTMLKIAIFKREGTKGIIESIKGSNEDKETEDEGSKSQKKGKKEKEEEEEDEEDKGLKEKIDDIKPILKELKKSKDELKDFLKNILKAINIKRLEGNLILGLDDNSTTIKIASWIWSIGAIVNDEKKTSLTVDPRFKENIIDFEGKVELKLNLLILLIYTLILLSKKNIRELIKELYRQKKAKDESKNKSKDESKETDSTNEK
;
A
#
# COMPACT_ATOMS: atom_id res chain seq x y z
N MET A 1 11.17 -46.17 12.88
CA MET A 1 11.25 -44.69 12.74
C MET A 1 12.46 -44.23 13.55
N ASN A 2 13.45 -43.60 12.93
CA ASN A 2 14.76 -43.39 13.56
C ASN A 2 14.66 -42.36 14.70
N LEU A 3 15.01 -42.76 15.93
CA LEU A 3 15.09 -41.88 17.11
C LEU A 3 15.82 -40.54 16.85
N PRO A 4 16.96 -40.49 16.12
CA PRO A 4 17.62 -39.22 15.81
C PRO A 4 16.78 -38.32 14.89
N LEU A 5 16.01 -38.90 13.96
CA LEU A 5 15.14 -38.13 13.06
C LEU A 5 14.00 -37.46 13.84
N PHE A 6 13.41 -38.17 14.80
CA PHE A 6 12.36 -37.62 15.67
C PHE A 6 12.88 -36.46 16.53
N LEU A 7 14.08 -36.59 17.08
CA LEU A 7 14.73 -35.55 17.87
C LEU A 7 14.93 -34.27 17.03
N ILE A 8 15.42 -34.40 15.79
CA ILE A 8 15.64 -33.27 14.88
C ILE A 8 14.32 -32.55 14.58
N ILE A 9 13.24 -33.30 14.32
CA ILE A 9 11.91 -32.72 14.05
C ILE A 9 11.39 -31.93 15.26
N ILE A 10 11.54 -32.48 16.47
CA ILE A 10 11.13 -31.77 17.71
C ILE A 10 11.91 -30.47 17.87
N ILE A 11 13.23 -30.50 17.70
CA ILE A 11 14.08 -29.31 17.82
C ILE A 11 13.65 -28.26 16.78
N ALA A 12 13.39 -28.65 15.53
CA ALA A 12 12.91 -27.76 14.49
C ALA A 12 11.56 -27.11 14.86
N LEU A 13 10.60 -27.88 15.40
CA LEU A 13 9.32 -27.36 15.85
C LEU A 13 9.46 -26.35 17.00
N ILE A 14 10.36 -26.61 17.95
CA ILE A 14 10.65 -25.68 19.06
C ILE A 14 11.22 -24.37 18.52
N ILE A 15 12.16 -24.42 17.56
CA ILE A 15 12.74 -23.23 16.95
C ILE A 15 11.66 -22.42 16.22
N ILE A 16 10.80 -23.09 15.42
CA ILE A 16 9.68 -22.44 14.73
C ILE A 16 8.74 -21.78 15.74
N PHE A 17 8.43 -22.47 16.84
CA PHE A 17 7.57 -21.93 17.89
C PHE A 17 8.18 -20.71 18.58
N LEU A 18 9.49 -20.73 18.87
CA LEU A 18 10.21 -19.57 19.42
C LEU A 18 10.18 -18.35 18.49
N ILE A 19 10.36 -18.59 17.17
CA ILE A 19 10.26 -17.55 16.14
C ILE A 19 8.87 -16.92 16.15
N LEU A 20 7.83 -17.75 16.10
CA LEU A 20 6.44 -17.30 16.09
C LEU A 20 6.07 -16.54 17.37
N TYR A 21 6.53 -17.03 18.53
CA TYR A 21 6.23 -16.45 19.85
C TYR A 21 6.87 -15.08 20.06
N ASN A 22 8.12 -14.91 19.63
CA ASN A 22 8.83 -13.66 19.87
C ASN A 22 8.30 -12.50 19.00
N GLY A 23 7.74 -12.84 17.85
CA GLY A 23 7.11 -11.92 16.91
C GLY A 23 8.09 -11.13 16.05
N LEU A 24 7.54 -10.29 15.18
CA LEU A 24 8.27 -9.45 14.24
C LEU A 24 8.23 -7.99 14.70
N ARG A 25 9.37 -7.29 14.69
CA ARG A 25 9.43 -5.85 14.94
C ARG A 25 9.66 -5.12 13.63
N ILE A 26 8.89 -4.08 13.38
CA ILE A 26 9.01 -3.21 12.22
C ILE A 26 9.29 -1.81 12.76
N LEU A 27 10.37 -1.20 12.29
CA LEU A 27 10.75 0.17 12.57
C LEU A 27 10.78 0.93 11.26
N LEU A 28 10.09 2.07 11.25
CA LEU A 28 10.10 3.03 10.15
C LEU A 28 10.46 4.39 10.74
N SER A 29 11.54 4.98 10.25
CA SER A 29 11.93 6.34 10.54
C SER A 29 11.92 7.13 9.24
N VAL A 30 11.30 8.31 9.26
CA VAL A 30 11.23 9.22 8.11
C VAL A 30 11.61 10.59 8.63
N GLU A 31 12.57 11.22 7.98
CA GLU A 31 13.04 12.54 8.32
C GLU A 31 13.12 13.37 7.04
N LYS A 32 12.47 14.52 7.05
CA LYS A 32 12.53 15.50 5.98
C LYS A 32 13.24 16.73 6.53
N GLU A 33 14.39 17.05 5.95
CA GLU A 33 15.15 18.27 6.24
C GLU A 33 15.46 19.00 4.93
N LYS A 34 15.08 20.28 4.81
CA LYS A 34 15.47 21.18 3.71
C LYS A 34 15.28 20.60 2.30
N GLY A 35 14.17 19.88 2.10
CA GLY A 35 13.81 19.29 0.79
C GLY A 35 14.47 17.94 0.48
N MET A 36 15.25 17.39 1.40
CA MET A 36 15.73 16.00 1.36
C MET A 36 14.86 15.15 2.29
N VAL A 37 14.46 13.97 1.81
CA VAL A 37 13.70 12.99 2.60
C VAL A 37 14.59 11.77 2.82
N ASN A 38 14.98 11.56 4.07
CA ASN A 38 15.67 10.37 4.55
C ASN A 38 14.62 9.39 5.08
N TYR A 39 14.79 8.12 4.77
CA TYR A 39 13.97 7.06 5.36
C TYR A 39 14.82 5.88 5.76
N GLU A 40 14.48 5.28 6.90
CA GLU A 40 15.01 4.00 7.36
C GLU A 40 13.84 3.07 7.63
N PHE A 41 13.84 1.93 6.96
CA PHE A 41 12.91 0.84 7.19
C PHE A 41 13.67 -0.40 7.64
N LYS A 42 13.33 -0.91 8.83
CA LYS A 42 14.02 -2.04 9.46
C LYS A 42 13.02 -3.06 9.99
N VAL A 43 13.22 -4.32 9.63
CA VAL A 43 12.45 -5.47 10.10
C VAL A 43 13.37 -6.37 10.91
N THR A 44 13.02 -6.62 12.16
CA THR A 44 13.81 -7.38 13.13
C THR A 44 13.01 -8.55 13.69
N MET A 45 13.61 -9.73 13.77
CA MET A 45 13.04 -10.93 14.38
C MET A 45 14.10 -11.54 15.30
N LEU A 46 13.71 -11.97 16.52
CA LEU A 46 14.67 -12.53 17.49
C LEU A 46 15.91 -11.63 17.75
N LYS A 47 15.74 -10.30 17.65
CA LYS A 47 16.82 -9.28 17.71
C LYS A 47 17.78 -9.24 16.51
N ILE A 48 17.58 -10.08 15.50
CA ILE A 48 18.33 -10.10 14.25
C ILE A 48 17.57 -9.28 13.20
N ALA A 49 18.25 -8.36 12.51
CA ALA A 49 17.65 -7.62 11.41
C ALA A 49 17.53 -8.54 10.18
N ILE A 50 16.31 -8.83 9.74
CA ILE A 50 16.04 -9.63 8.52
C ILE A 50 16.14 -8.74 7.29
N PHE A 51 15.64 -7.51 7.41
CA PHE A 51 15.59 -6.56 6.32
C PHE A 51 15.91 -5.17 6.86
N LYS A 52 16.82 -4.48 6.20
CA LYS A 52 17.10 -3.07 6.43
C LYS A 52 17.20 -2.40 5.07
N ARG A 53 16.47 -1.32 4.90
CA ARG A 53 16.56 -0.45 3.73
C ARG A 53 16.61 0.98 4.22
N GLU A 54 17.59 1.72 3.76
CA GLU A 54 17.70 3.15 3.98
C GLU A 54 17.83 3.85 2.63
N GLY A 55 17.41 5.10 2.57
CA GLY A 55 17.56 5.89 1.35
C GLY A 55 17.25 7.35 1.59
N THR A 56 17.75 8.16 0.66
CA THR A 56 17.62 9.61 0.66
C THR A 56 17.05 10.02 -0.69
N LYS A 57 15.98 10.82 -0.71
CA LYS A 57 15.39 11.34 -1.94
C LYS A 57 15.27 12.86 -1.86
N GLY A 58 15.90 13.56 -2.79
CA GLY A 58 15.78 15.02 -2.93
C GLY A 58 14.58 15.41 -3.79
N ILE A 59 13.86 16.46 -3.38
CA ILE A 59 12.74 17.03 -4.16
C ILE A 59 13.25 17.87 -5.36
N ILE A 60 14.49 18.34 -5.32
CA ILE A 60 15.05 19.28 -6.31
C ILE A 60 15.27 18.63 -7.69
N GLU A 61 15.48 17.31 -7.79
CA GLU A 61 15.62 16.62 -9.08
C GLU A 61 14.30 16.43 -9.83
N SER A 62 13.16 16.48 -9.15
CA SER A 62 11.83 16.27 -9.78
C SER A 62 11.22 17.52 -10.42
N ILE A 63 11.78 18.72 -10.18
CA ILE A 63 11.19 19.99 -10.66
C ILE A 63 11.84 20.47 -11.97
N LYS A 64 12.98 19.90 -12.38
CA LYS A 64 13.72 20.37 -13.57
C LYS A 64 13.20 19.82 -14.92
N GLY A 65 12.13 19.03 -14.92
CA GLY A 65 11.60 18.36 -16.11
C GLY A 65 10.28 18.91 -16.65
N SER A 66 9.71 19.95 -16.05
CA SER A 66 8.38 20.43 -16.41
C SER A 66 8.31 21.94 -16.28
N ASN A 67 8.83 22.67 -17.27
CA ASN A 67 8.32 23.96 -17.73
C ASN A 67 9.11 24.42 -18.97
N GLU A 68 8.49 24.24 -20.15
CA GLU A 68 8.61 25.18 -21.27
C GLU A 68 7.19 25.49 -21.75
N ASP A 69 6.70 26.63 -21.27
CA ASP A 69 6.02 27.72 -21.97
C ASP A 69 4.97 27.42 -23.05
N LYS A 70 3.74 27.93 -22.83
CA LYS A 70 3.28 29.18 -23.50
C LYS A 70 1.84 29.54 -23.10
N GLU A 71 1.71 30.70 -22.45
CA GLU A 71 0.50 31.52 -22.43
C GLU A 71 0.30 32.19 -23.81
N THR A 72 -0.95 32.34 -24.26
CA THR A 72 -1.62 33.64 -24.51
C THR A 72 -3.05 33.44 -25.05
N GLU A 73 -4.01 34.05 -24.34
CA GLU A 73 -5.23 34.80 -24.74
C GLU A 73 -5.84 34.60 -26.15
N ASP A 74 -7.17 34.43 -26.26
CA ASP A 74 -8.15 35.49 -26.56
C ASP A 74 -9.57 34.94 -26.88
N GLU A 75 -10.57 35.81 -26.79
CA GLU A 75 -12.03 35.62 -26.76
C GLU A 75 -12.74 35.07 -28.03
N GLY A 76 -13.94 34.52 -27.84
CA GLY A 76 -15.10 34.90 -28.69
C GLY A 76 -15.56 34.01 -29.86
N SER A 77 -16.69 33.30 -29.61
CA SER A 77 -17.83 33.07 -30.52
C SER A 77 -17.80 32.08 -31.71
N LYS A 78 -18.72 31.11 -31.57
CA LYS A 78 -19.73 30.59 -32.53
C LYS A 78 -19.30 29.90 -33.84
N SER A 79 -19.72 28.64 -33.88
CA SER A 79 -20.49 28.00 -34.96
C SER A 79 -19.69 27.44 -36.14
N GLN A 80 -19.50 26.12 -36.15
CA GLN A 80 -20.08 25.29 -37.23
C GLN A 80 -20.07 23.80 -36.88
N LYS A 81 -21.27 23.24 -37.03
CA LYS A 81 -21.69 21.87 -36.78
C LYS A 81 -21.80 21.17 -38.13
N LYS A 82 -21.06 20.07 -38.32
CA LYS A 82 -21.36 18.88 -39.16
C LYS A 82 -20.08 18.38 -39.84
N GLY A 83 -19.71 17.12 -39.54
CA GLY A 83 -18.72 16.39 -40.33
C GLY A 83 -17.82 15.42 -39.55
N LYS A 84 -18.11 15.11 -38.27
CA LYS A 84 -17.27 14.23 -37.45
C LYS A 84 -18.14 13.43 -36.48
N LYS A 85 -19.01 12.56 -37.01
CA LYS A 85 -19.94 11.75 -36.19
C LYS A 85 -19.82 10.24 -36.40
N GLU A 86 -18.97 9.80 -37.32
CA GLU A 86 -18.83 8.37 -37.65
C GLU A 86 -17.52 7.75 -37.13
N LYS A 87 -16.60 8.52 -36.54
CA LYS A 87 -15.37 7.98 -35.91
C LYS A 87 -15.33 8.05 -34.39
N GLU A 88 -16.17 8.88 -33.76
CA GLU A 88 -16.24 8.99 -32.29
C GLU A 88 -17.26 8.00 -31.69
N GLU A 89 -18.27 7.56 -32.45
CA GLU A 89 -19.25 6.55 -31.99
C GLU A 89 -18.67 5.11 -32.00
N GLU A 90 -17.64 4.79 -32.82
CA GLU A 90 -16.97 3.48 -32.78
C GLU A 90 -15.95 3.37 -31.62
N GLU A 91 -15.22 4.45 -31.29
CA GLU A 91 -14.24 4.45 -30.19
C GLU A 91 -14.92 4.46 -28.81
N GLU A 92 -16.03 5.20 -28.62
CA GLU A 92 -16.81 5.15 -27.36
C GLU A 92 -17.48 3.78 -27.14
N ASP A 93 -17.97 3.13 -28.21
CA ASP A 93 -18.59 1.79 -28.11
C ASP A 93 -17.56 0.68 -27.83
N GLU A 94 -16.31 0.80 -28.31
CA GLU A 94 -15.24 -0.15 -28.00
C GLU A 94 -14.71 0.02 -26.56
N GLU A 95 -14.54 1.25 -26.07
CA GLU A 95 -14.15 1.50 -24.69
C GLU A 95 -15.22 1.04 -23.69
N ASP A 96 -16.50 1.29 -23.96
CA ASP A 96 -17.61 0.87 -23.09
C ASP A 96 -17.81 -0.66 -23.12
N LYS A 97 -17.57 -1.33 -24.26
CA LYS A 97 -17.52 -2.81 -24.34
C LYS A 97 -16.33 -3.37 -23.54
N GLY A 98 -15.14 -2.78 -23.68
CA GLY A 98 -13.95 -3.21 -22.95
C GLY A 98 -14.05 -3.01 -21.43
N LEU A 99 -14.77 -1.97 -20.97
CA LEU A 99 -15.10 -1.78 -19.56
C LEU A 99 -16.15 -2.79 -19.07
N LYS A 100 -17.21 -3.03 -19.84
CA LYS A 100 -18.26 -4.01 -19.49
C LYS A 100 -17.71 -5.43 -19.38
N GLU A 101 -16.84 -5.85 -20.29
CA GLU A 101 -16.16 -7.16 -20.20
C GLU A 101 -15.30 -7.28 -18.94
N LYS A 102 -14.52 -6.26 -18.61
CA LYS A 102 -13.74 -6.23 -17.37
C LYS A 102 -14.63 -6.28 -16.12
N ILE A 103 -15.79 -5.63 -16.14
CA ILE A 103 -16.73 -5.64 -15.02
C ILE A 103 -17.37 -7.02 -14.85
N ASP A 104 -17.79 -7.65 -15.95
CA ASP A 104 -18.39 -8.99 -15.91
C ASP A 104 -17.38 -10.06 -15.47
N ASP A 105 -16.10 -9.90 -15.81
CA ASP A 105 -15.01 -10.72 -15.27
C ASP A 105 -14.92 -10.63 -13.74
N ILE A 106 -15.06 -9.45 -13.14
CA ILE A 106 -14.82 -9.26 -11.70
C ILE A 106 -16.10 -9.49 -10.87
N LYS A 107 -17.27 -9.45 -11.49
CA LYS A 107 -18.59 -9.64 -10.88
C LYS A 107 -18.74 -10.93 -10.03
N PRO A 108 -18.22 -12.10 -10.44
CA PRO A 108 -18.22 -13.31 -9.60
C PRO A 108 -17.43 -13.10 -8.30
N ILE A 109 -16.24 -12.50 -8.40
CA ILE A 109 -15.39 -12.20 -7.23
C ILE A 109 -16.09 -11.22 -6.30
N LEU A 110 -16.68 -10.15 -6.83
CA LEU A 110 -17.39 -9.15 -6.01
C LEU A 110 -18.57 -9.77 -5.26
N LYS A 111 -19.28 -10.72 -5.89
CA LYS A 111 -20.38 -11.45 -5.25
C LYS A 111 -19.88 -12.28 -4.06
N GLU A 112 -18.82 -13.05 -4.24
CA GLU A 112 -18.22 -13.86 -3.15
C GLU A 112 -17.55 -12.99 -2.08
N LEU A 113 -16.97 -11.85 -2.47
CA LEU A 113 -16.39 -10.87 -1.55
C LEU A 113 -17.45 -10.24 -0.66
N LYS A 114 -18.61 -9.88 -1.25
CA LYS A 114 -19.75 -9.33 -0.50
C LYS A 114 -20.30 -10.34 0.51
N LYS A 115 -20.39 -11.63 0.14
CA LYS A 115 -20.80 -12.70 1.06
C LYS A 115 -19.82 -12.91 2.21
N SER A 116 -18.53 -12.66 1.95
CA SER A 116 -17.45 -12.87 2.93
C SER A 116 -17.06 -11.61 3.72
N LYS A 117 -17.84 -10.53 3.59
CA LYS A 117 -17.47 -9.21 4.10
C LYS A 117 -17.31 -9.19 5.61
N ASP A 118 -18.21 -9.85 6.32
CA ASP A 118 -18.22 -9.84 7.78
C ASP A 118 -17.03 -10.64 8.33
N GLU A 119 -16.72 -11.79 7.74
CA GLU A 119 -15.54 -12.58 8.09
C GLU A 119 -14.23 -11.84 7.82
N LEU A 120 -14.15 -11.09 6.72
CA LEU A 120 -12.98 -10.26 6.39
C LEU A 120 -12.85 -9.08 7.36
N LYS A 121 -13.96 -8.43 7.72
CA LYS A 121 -13.97 -7.33 8.70
C LYS A 121 -13.50 -7.83 10.07
N ASP A 122 -14.01 -8.98 10.51
CA ASP A 122 -13.60 -9.60 11.76
C ASP A 122 -12.12 -9.99 11.74
N PHE A 123 -11.65 -10.53 10.62
CA PHE A 123 -10.24 -10.84 10.44
C PHE A 123 -9.35 -9.60 10.51
N LEU A 124 -9.71 -8.50 9.84
CA LEU A 124 -8.98 -7.23 9.92
C LEU A 124 -8.94 -6.72 11.37
N LYS A 125 -10.07 -6.73 12.08
CA LYS A 125 -10.14 -6.35 13.49
C LYS A 125 -9.22 -7.22 14.37
N ASN A 126 -9.14 -8.51 14.04
CA ASN A 126 -8.30 -9.46 14.76
C ASN A 126 -6.81 -9.32 14.41
N ILE A 127 -6.45 -9.03 13.15
CA ILE A 127 -5.09 -8.66 12.76
C ILE A 127 -4.65 -7.42 13.51
N LEU A 128 -5.50 -6.39 13.60
CA LEU A 128 -5.16 -5.16 14.33
C LEU A 128 -4.77 -5.44 15.79
N LYS A 129 -5.41 -6.42 16.45
CA LYS A 129 -5.02 -6.86 17.80
C LYS A 129 -3.65 -7.54 17.85
N ALA A 130 -3.19 -8.13 16.75
CA ALA A 130 -1.86 -8.73 16.66
C ALA A 130 -0.76 -7.67 16.53
N ILE A 131 -1.11 -6.41 16.21
CA ILE A 131 -0.19 -5.28 16.08
C ILE A 131 -0.11 -4.54 17.42
N ASN A 132 1.07 -4.54 18.03
CA ASN A 132 1.35 -3.76 19.22
C ASN A 132 2.22 -2.56 18.84
N ILE A 133 1.64 -1.37 18.85
CA ILE A 133 2.38 -0.13 18.69
C ILE A 133 3.29 0.03 19.91
N LYS A 134 4.60 0.14 19.66
CA LYS A 134 5.62 0.36 20.69
C LYS A 134 6.00 1.81 20.79
N ARG A 135 6.04 2.50 19.65
CA ARG A 135 6.42 3.89 19.52
C ARG A 135 5.79 4.50 18.28
N LEU A 136 5.26 5.69 18.39
CA LEU A 136 4.73 6.50 17.31
C LEU A 136 5.06 7.96 17.65
N GLU A 137 6.21 8.41 17.17
CA GLU A 137 6.73 9.75 17.39
C GLU A 137 6.63 10.54 16.09
N GLY A 138 6.28 11.82 16.21
CA GLY A 138 6.17 12.77 15.12
C GLY A 138 6.53 14.16 15.63
N ASN A 139 7.44 14.83 14.94
CA ASN A 139 7.84 16.20 15.21
C ASN A 139 7.76 16.98 13.90
N LEU A 140 6.94 18.04 13.89
CA LEU A 140 6.82 18.94 12.74
C LEU A 140 7.59 20.22 13.03
N ILE A 141 8.53 20.58 12.16
CA ILE A 141 9.18 21.89 12.19
C ILE A 141 8.47 22.75 11.15
N LEU A 142 7.79 23.80 11.59
CA LEU A 142 6.90 24.58 10.73
C LEU A 142 7.22 26.06 10.84
N GLY A 143 7.57 26.67 9.72
CA GLY A 143 7.57 28.11 9.55
C GLY A 143 6.97 28.46 8.20
N LEU A 144 5.98 29.35 8.20
CA LEU A 144 5.34 29.86 6.99
C LEU A 144 5.59 31.36 6.89
N ASP A 145 5.39 31.92 5.70
CA ASP A 145 5.58 33.36 5.46
C ASP A 145 4.72 34.23 6.39
N ASP A 146 3.53 33.75 6.75
CA ASP A 146 2.66 34.37 7.75
C ASP A 146 2.80 33.69 9.12
N ASN A 147 3.30 34.47 10.08
CA ASN A 147 3.43 34.05 11.47
C ASN A 147 2.08 33.70 12.10
N SER A 148 0.99 34.39 11.73
CA SER A 148 -0.35 34.08 12.25
C SER A 148 -0.80 32.67 11.85
N THR A 149 -0.57 32.30 10.59
CA THR A 149 -0.86 30.96 10.07
C THR A 149 0.01 29.89 10.73
N THR A 150 1.31 30.16 10.91
CA THR A 150 2.23 29.25 11.63
C THR A 150 1.72 28.96 13.04
N ILE A 151 1.32 30.01 13.79
CA ILE A 151 0.78 29.86 15.16
C ILE A 151 -0.52 29.05 15.15
N LYS A 152 -1.44 29.31 14.22
CA LYS A 152 -2.71 28.57 14.13
C LYS A 152 -2.47 27.08 13.95
N ILE A 153 -1.63 26.70 12.98
CA ILE A 153 -1.35 25.28 12.70
C ILE A 153 -0.63 24.64 13.88
N ALA A 154 0.38 25.31 14.45
CA ALA A 154 1.08 24.80 15.63
C ALA A 154 0.12 24.59 16.82
N SER A 155 -0.81 25.52 17.05
CA SER A 155 -1.82 25.40 18.10
C SER A 155 -2.75 24.21 17.91
N TRP A 156 -3.20 23.96 16.67
CA TRP A 156 -3.99 22.78 16.34
C TRP A 156 -3.21 21.48 16.60
N ILE A 157 -1.95 21.40 16.17
CA ILE A 157 -1.13 20.20 16.38
C ILE A 157 -0.85 19.98 17.86
N TRP A 158 -0.52 21.02 18.63
CA TRP A 158 -0.37 20.89 20.08
C TRP A 158 -1.69 20.47 20.76
N SER A 159 -2.84 20.94 20.30
CA SER A 159 -4.14 20.52 20.84
C SER A 159 -4.40 19.04 20.61
N ILE A 160 -4.12 18.54 19.41
CA ILE A 160 -4.19 17.11 19.09
C ILE A 160 -3.17 16.34 19.92
N GLY A 161 -1.93 16.85 19.98
CA GLY A 161 -0.83 16.33 20.77
C GLY A 161 -1.21 16.15 22.24
N ALA A 162 -1.91 17.11 22.84
CA ALA A 162 -2.36 17.02 24.23
C ALA A 162 -3.30 15.82 24.48
N ILE A 163 -4.07 15.40 23.47
CA ILE A 163 -4.96 14.23 23.54
C ILE A 163 -4.18 12.94 23.30
N VAL A 164 -3.34 12.92 22.27
CA VAL A 164 -2.68 11.67 21.83
C VAL A 164 -1.39 11.36 22.60
N ASN A 165 -0.73 12.36 23.20
CA ASN A 165 0.54 12.18 23.91
C ASN A 165 0.37 11.64 25.34
N ASP A 166 -0.86 11.48 25.83
CA ASP A 166 -1.13 10.88 27.14
C ASP A 166 -0.68 9.40 27.18
N GLU A 167 -0.73 8.70 26.04
CA GLU A 167 -0.16 7.37 25.93
C GLU A 167 1.38 7.44 25.83
N LYS A 168 2.10 6.71 26.70
CA LYS A 168 3.58 6.64 26.71
C LYS A 168 4.25 6.16 25.41
N LYS A 169 3.44 5.72 24.43
CA LYS A 169 3.89 5.16 23.16
C LYS A 169 3.79 6.16 22.03
N THR A 170 3.16 7.30 22.23
CA THR A 170 2.85 8.30 21.22
C THR A 170 3.43 9.65 21.62
N SER A 171 4.01 10.34 20.65
CA SER A 171 4.47 11.72 20.85
C SER A 171 4.29 12.48 19.56
N LEU A 172 3.46 13.51 19.59
CA LEU A 172 3.24 14.45 18.52
C LEU A 172 3.64 15.83 19.02
N THR A 173 4.62 16.42 18.34
CA THR A 173 5.21 17.71 18.69
C THR A 173 5.29 18.59 17.46
N VAL A 174 5.33 19.90 17.69
CA VAL A 174 5.52 20.91 16.66
C VAL A 174 6.47 21.98 17.19
N ASP A 175 7.42 22.38 16.34
CA ASP A 175 8.38 23.45 16.59
C ASP A 175 8.12 24.60 15.59
N PRO A 176 7.42 25.67 16.00
CA PRO A 176 7.12 26.79 15.14
C PRO A 176 8.34 27.69 14.91
N ARG A 177 8.63 28.03 13.66
CA ARG A 177 9.72 28.91 13.22
C ARG A 177 9.17 30.14 12.52
N PHE A 178 9.35 31.31 13.13
CA PHE A 178 8.72 32.57 12.66
C PHE A 178 9.58 33.41 11.71
N LYS A 179 10.80 32.96 11.42
CA LYS A 179 11.78 33.71 10.64
C LYS A 179 12.14 33.04 9.31
N GLU A 180 11.70 31.81 9.13
CA GLU A 180 12.10 30.93 8.03
C GLU A 180 10.84 30.28 7.48
N ASN A 181 10.71 30.26 6.15
CA ASN A 181 9.66 29.47 5.48
C ASN A 181 10.20 28.04 5.29
N ILE A 182 9.82 27.15 6.21
CA ILE A 182 10.32 25.78 6.30
C ILE A 182 9.21 24.83 6.71
N ILE A 183 9.16 23.65 6.09
CA ILE A 183 8.23 22.59 6.46
C ILE A 183 9.01 21.29 6.49
N ASP A 184 9.54 20.97 7.65
CA ASP A 184 10.36 19.79 7.90
C ASP A 184 9.64 18.88 8.91
N PHE A 185 9.97 17.60 8.89
CA PHE A 185 9.24 16.60 9.67
C PHE A 185 10.14 15.43 10.04
N GLU A 186 10.10 15.02 11.29
CA GLU A 186 10.70 13.79 11.77
C GLU A 186 9.59 12.87 12.29
N GLY A 187 9.60 11.61 11.87
CA GLY A 187 8.61 10.63 12.26
C GLY A 187 9.25 9.28 12.52
N LYS A 188 8.80 8.60 13.58
CA LYS A 188 9.29 7.28 13.96
C LYS A 188 8.14 6.38 14.39
N VAL A 189 8.02 5.23 13.74
CA VAL A 189 7.00 4.22 14.02
C VAL A 189 7.71 2.91 14.36
N GLU A 190 7.47 2.38 15.55
CA GLU A 190 7.89 1.04 15.97
C GLU A 190 6.66 0.17 16.25
N LEU A 191 6.48 -0.88 15.46
CA LEU A 191 5.42 -1.86 15.58
C LEU A 191 6.00 -3.22 15.98
N LYS A 192 5.32 -3.93 16.88
CA LYS A 192 5.60 -5.34 17.17
C LYS A 192 4.38 -6.19 16.77
N LEU A 193 4.56 -7.04 15.78
CA LEU A 193 3.58 -8.02 15.31
C LEU A 193 3.72 -9.33 16.05
N ASN A 194 2.61 -9.85 16.58
CA ASN A 194 2.56 -11.20 17.13
C ASN A 194 2.21 -12.22 16.04
N LEU A 195 3.21 -12.99 15.60
CA LEU A 195 3.06 -13.94 14.49
C LEU A 195 2.18 -15.14 14.87
N LEU A 196 2.17 -15.58 16.13
CA LEU A 196 1.25 -16.64 16.58
C LEU A 196 -0.20 -16.20 16.45
N ILE A 197 -0.52 -15.00 16.93
CA ILE A 197 -1.89 -14.47 16.86
C ILE A 197 -2.31 -14.29 15.39
N LEU A 198 -1.41 -13.77 14.55
CA LEU A 198 -1.64 -13.65 13.10
C LEU A 198 -1.95 -15.02 12.49
N LEU A 199 -1.13 -16.03 12.77
CA LEU A 199 -1.29 -17.39 12.27
C LEU A 199 -2.63 -17.99 12.70
N ILE A 200 -3.00 -17.88 13.98
CA ILE A 200 -4.27 -18.39 14.51
C ILE A 200 -5.45 -17.76 13.76
N TYR A 201 -5.46 -16.43 13.60
CA TYR A 201 -6.57 -15.75 12.92
C TYR A 201 -6.62 -16.07 11.43
N THR A 202 -5.48 -16.26 10.76
CA THR A 202 -5.47 -16.72 9.37
C THR A 202 -6.07 -18.11 9.23
N LEU A 203 -5.77 -19.01 10.17
CA LEU A 203 -6.29 -20.38 10.16
C LEU A 203 -7.81 -20.41 10.41
N ILE A 204 -8.28 -19.56 11.34
CA ILE A 204 -9.72 -19.37 11.60
C ILE A 204 -10.43 -18.84 10.35
N LEU A 205 -9.83 -17.87 9.65
CA LEU A 205 -10.41 -17.30 8.43
C LEU A 205 -10.48 -18.33 7.31
N LEU A 206 -9.40 -19.08 7.06
CA LEU A 206 -9.34 -20.14 6.05
C LEU A 206 -10.31 -21.30 6.33
N SER A 207 -10.72 -21.46 7.58
CA SER A 207 -11.73 -22.44 7.99
C SER A 207 -13.16 -22.00 7.63
N LYS A 208 -13.40 -20.71 7.34
CA LYS A 208 -14.72 -20.20 6.95
C LYS A 208 -15.07 -20.63 5.52
N LYS A 209 -16.28 -21.16 5.35
CA LYS A 209 -16.79 -21.64 4.06
C LYS A 209 -16.79 -20.55 2.99
N ASN A 210 -17.35 -19.38 3.31
CA ASN A 210 -17.46 -18.23 2.40
C ASN A 210 -16.09 -17.78 1.87
N ILE A 211 -15.08 -17.74 2.75
CA ILE A 211 -13.70 -17.42 2.37
C ILE A 211 -13.11 -18.47 1.43
N ARG A 212 -13.34 -19.76 1.70
CA ARG A 212 -12.86 -20.83 0.82
C ARG A 212 -13.51 -20.76 -0.56
N GLU A 213 -14.77 -20.39 -0.64
CA GLU A 213 -15.48 -20.15 -1.91
C GLU A 213 -14.89 -18.95 -2.65
N LEU A 214 -14.64 -17.83 -1.95
CA LEU A 214 -13.96 -16.67 -2.51
C LEU A 214 -12.56 -17.02 -3.05
N ILE A 215 -11.76 -17.78 -2.31
CA ILE A 215 -10.42 -18.22 -2.74
C ILE A 215 -10.50 -19.12 -3.98
N LYS A 216 -11.47 -20.04 -4.03
CA LYS A 216 -11.69 -20.90 -5.20
C LYS A 216 -12.06 -20.08 -6.44
N GLU A 217 -12.91 -19.09 -6.29
CA GLU A 217 -13.32 -18.22 -7.39
C GLU A 217 -12.14 -17.39 -7.91
N LEU A 218 -11.33 -16.81 -6.99
CA LEU A 218 -10.09 -16.12 -7.35
C LEU A 218 -9.13 -17.02 -8.12
N TYR A 219 -8.96 -18.27 -7.69
CA TYR A 219 -8.10 -19.23 -8.38
C TYR A 219 -8.65 -19.61 -9.76
N ARG A 220 -9.97 -19.81 -9.88
CA ARG A 220 -10.64 -20.14 -11.13
C ARG A 220 -10.45 -19.03 -12.17
N GLN A 221 -10.63 -17.78 -11.77
CA GLN A 221 -10.44 -16.64 -12.68
C GLN A 221 -8.98 -16.45 -13.08
N LYS A 222 -8.04 -16.63 -12.15
CA LYS A 222 -6.62 -16.59 -12.48
C LYS A 222 -6.27 -17.64 -13.53
N LYS A 223 -6.73 -18.88 -13.32
CA LYS A 223 -6.50 -19.98 -14.27
C LYS A 223 -7.09 -19.67 -15.66
N ALA A 224 -8.31 -19.15 -15.72
CA ALA A 224 -8.94 -18.76 -16.98
C ALA A 224 -8.13 -17.67 -17.73
N LYS A 225 -7.56 -16.69 -17.00
CA LYS A 225 -6.69 -15.65 -17.57
C LYS A 225 -5.33 -16.18 -18.03
N ASP A 226 -4.76 -17.14 -17.31
CA ASP A 226 -3.49 -17.76 -17.69
C ASP A 226 -3.67 -18.66 -18.95
N GLU A 227 -4.81 -19.35 -19.07
CA GLU A 227 -5.16 -20.16 -20.24
C GLU A 227 -5.45 -19.30 -21.49
N SER A 228 -6.17 -18.19 -21.36
CA SER A 228 -6.42 -17.27 -22.48
C SER A 228 -5.13 -16.58 -22.96
N LYS A 229 -4.19 -16.29 -22.05
CA LYS A 229 -2.90 -15.68 -22.37
C LYS A 229 -1.91 -16.65 -23.03
N ASN A 230 -2.00 -17.94 -22.74
CA ASN A 230 -1.20 -18.95 -23.43
C ASN A 230 -1.75 -19.25 -24.83
N LYS A 231 -3.07 -19.28 -25.00
CA LYS A 231 -3.70 -19.52 -26.31
C LYS A 231 -3.38 -18.44 -27.35
N SER A 232 -3.36 -17.16 -26.96
CA SER A 232 -2.94 -16.06 -27.84
C SER A 232 -1.45 -16.04 -28.18
N LYS A 233 -0.62 -16.76 -27.41
CA LYS A 233 0.83 -16.87 -27.62
C LYS A 233 1.20 -18.01 -28.57
N ASP A 234 0.37 -19.04 -28.66
CA ASP A 234 0.54 -20.14 -29.61
C ASP A 234 0.00 -19.76 -31.01
N GLU A 235 -1.11 -19.01 -31.09
CA GLU A 235 -1.65 -18.50 -32.36
C GLU A 235 -0.72 -17.46 -33.03
N SER A 236 0.11 -16.74 -32.27
CA SER A 236 1.13 -15.81 -32.80
C SER A 236 2.43 -16.47 -33.25
N LYS A 237 2.65 -17.76 -32.95
CA LYS A 237 3.79 -18.54 -33.47
C LYS A 237 3.45 -19.29 -34.76
N GLU A 238 2.19 -19.67 -34.96
CA GLU A 238 1.74 -20.40 -36.14
C GLU A 238 1.69 -19.49 -37.40
N THR A 239 1.47 -18.19 -37.20
CA THR A 239 1.49 -17.18 -38.28
C THR A 239 2.89 -16.85 -38.79
N ASP A 240 3.94 -16.97 -37.96
CA ASP A 240 5.33 -16.74 -38.40
C ASP A 240 5.90 -17.93 -39.19
N SER A 241 5.46 -19.16 -38.92
CA SER A 241 5.92 -20.35 -39.67
C SER A 241 5.26 -20.54 -41.04
N THR A 242 4.25 -19.73 -41.37
CA THR A 242 3.52 -19.84 -42.65
C THR A 242 4.05 -18.85 -43.71
N ASN A 243 4.90 -17.90 -43.33
CA ASN A 243 5.48 -16.89 -44.23
C ASN A 243 6.86 -17.26 -44.82
N GLU A 244 7.36 -18.48 -44.56
CA GLU A 244 8.69 -18.93 -45.01
C GLU A 244 8.66 -20.07 -46.05
N LYS A 245 7.61 -20.12 -46.89
CA LYS A 245 7.53 -21.03 -48.05
C LYS A 245 7.27 -20.30 -49.36
#